data_AF-A0A0E0D0S0-F1
#
_entry.id   AF-A0A0E0D0S0-F1
#
_cell.length_a   1.000
_cell.length_b   1.000
_cell.length_c   1.000
_cell.angle_alpha   90.00
_cell.angle_beta   90.00
_cell.angle_gamma   90.00
#
_symmetry.space_group_name_H-M   'P 1'
#
loop_
_entity.id
_entity.type
_entity.pdbx_description
1 polymer ?
#
loop_
_entity_poly.entity_id
_entity_poly.type
_entity_poly.pdbx_seq_one_letter_code
_entity_poly.pdbx_strand_id
1 'polypeptide(L)'
;MRPPTPLPFLPLLLLLLLLPSPPAAAAGGADGWEAIGAAAAAGGGRRRVASPEGQEAAAAGFYHRSQEMNTVDGDPRWCCTYLLDPSDALFIDVGQAFIRQQMKEYGDITNIYNCDTFNENTPPTNEPAYISSLGSAIYEAMSRGNKDAVWLMQGWLFYSDAAFWKEPQMKALLHSVPTGKMIVLDLFADVKPIWQMSSQFYGVPYIWCMLHNFGGNIEMYGILDSIASGPIDARTSHNSTMVGVGMCMEGIEHNPVVYELMSEMAFRSQKVEVEDWLKIYSYRRYGQSNVEVEKAWGILYHTIYNCTDGIADHNKDYIVEFPDISPNSFSSDVSKRKAISEVKKHRRFVLSEVSASLPHPHLWYSTKEAIKALELFLNAGNDLSKTSDDNFLLGPWLEDAKSLARTENERKQYEWNARTQVTMWYDNTKTEQSKLHDYANKFWSGLLKSYYLPRASKYFSRLTKGLQENQSFQLEEWRKDWIAYSNEWQSGKELYAVKATGDALAISSSLFKKYFS
;
A
#
# COMPACT_ATOMS: atom_id res chain seq x y z
N MET A 1 6.09 -8.27 40.91
CA MET A 1 4.82 -7.90 40.25
C MET A 1 5.04 -8.08 38.76
N ARG A 2 4.28 -8.97 38.12
CA ARG A 2 4.39 -9.23 36.68
C ARG A 2 3.68 -8.11 35.91
N PRO A 3 4.20 -7.64 34.77
CA PRO A 3 3.41 -6.78 33.89
C PRO A 3 2.20 -7.58 33.36
N PRO A 4 1.07 -6.92 33.06
CA PRO A 4 -0.09 -7.58 32.49
C PRO A 4 0.30 -8.20 31.14
N THR A 5 -0.06 -9.46 30.95
CA THR A 5 -0.06 -10.14 29.64
C THR A 5 -0.91 -9.33 28.67
N PRO A 6 -0.44 -9.06 27.43
CA PRO A 6 -1.32 -8.52 26.41
C PRO A 6 -2.43 -9.54 26.15
N LEU A 7 -3.68 -9.15 26.37
CA LEU A 7 -4.83 -9.91 25.90
C LEU A 7 -4.71 -10.08 24.38
N PRO A 8 -5.15 -11.20 23.80
CA PRO A 8 -5.22 -11.33 22.35
C PRO A 8 -6.18 -10.25 21.82
N PHE A 9 -5.70 -9.40 20.91
CA PHE A 9 -6.40 -8.28 20.26
C PHE A 9 -7.61 -8.67 19.39
N LEU A 10 -7.98 -9.95 19.38
CA LEU A 10 -9.07 -10.52 18.59
C LEU A 10 -10.50 -10.01 18.97
N PRO A 11 -10.86 -9.67 20.22
CA PRO A 11 -12.24 -9.34 20.58
C PRO A 11 -12.69 -7.94 20.13
N LEU A 12 -11.77 -6.98 19.94
CA LEU A 12 -12.12 -5.63 19.48
C LEU A 12 -12.27 -5.58 17.95
N LEU A 13 -11.41 -6.31 17.22
CA LEU A 13 -11.45 -6.43 15.76
C LEU A 13 -12.77 -7.07 15.28
N LEU A 14 -13.29 -8.05 16.04
CA LEU A 14 -14.51 -8.80 15.74
C LEU A 14 -15.82 -8.05 15.98
N LEU A 15 -15.83 -7.00 16.82
CA LEU A 15 -17.05 -6.26 17.17
C LEU A 15 -17.27 -5.02 16.29
N LEU A 16 -16.21 -4.49 15.65
CA LEU A 16 -16.22 -3.18 14.99
C LEU A 16 -16.18 -3.25 13.46
N LEU A 17 -15.76 -4.38 12.87
CA LEU A 17 -15.93 -4.71 11.44
C LEU A 17 -17.41 -4.98 11.05
N LEU A 18 -18.32 -4.95 12.03
CA LEU A 18 -19.74 -5.29 11.91
C LEU A 18 -20.63 -4.20 12.49
N LEU A 19 -20.23 -2.93 12.45
CA LEU A 19 -21.17 -1.84 12.68
C LEU A 19 -21.62 -1.28 11.32
N PRO A 20 -22.93 -1.29 11.01
CA PRO A 20 -23.41 -0.71 9.76
C PRO A 20 -23.06 0.78 9.75
N SER A 21 -22.47 1.25 8.65
CA SER A 21 -22.50 2.67 8.35
C SER A 21 -23.94 3.05 8.00
N PRO A 22 -24.51 4.16 8.50
CA PRO A 22 -25.74 4.68 7.92
C PRO A 22 -25.51 4.93 6.42
N PRO A 23 -26.52 4.74 5.56
CA PRO A 23 -26.37 4.96 4.13
C PRO A 23 -25.81 6.35 3.88
N ALA A 24 -24.69 6.44 3.15
CA ALA A 24 -24.21 7.70 2.64
C ALA A 24 -25.37 8.36 1.90
N ALA A 25 -25.74 9.58 2.32
CA ALA A 25 -26.72 10.35 1.59
C ALA A 25 -26.22 10.50 0.16
N ALA A 26 -26.92 9.87 -0.79
CA ALA A 26 -26.63 9.99 -2.20
C ALA A 26 -26.72 11.48 -2.57
N ALA A 27 -25.56 12.10 -2.81
CA ALA A 27 -25.51 13.37 -3.51
C ALA A 27 -25.93 13.08 -4.96
N GLY A 28 -27.16 13.44 -5.29
CA GLY A 28 -27.76 13.20 -6.59
C GLY A 28 -27.08 13.98 -7.72
N GLY A 29 -27.00 13.31 -8.86
CA GLY A 29 -27.26 13.91 -10.18
C GLY A 29 -26.19 14.83 -10.76
N ALA A 30 -25.40 14.28 -11.68
CA ALA A 30 -25.01 15.00 -12.89
C ALA A 30 -25.03 14.01 -14.06
N ASP A 31 -26.21 13.86 -14.65
CA ASP A 31 -26.39 13.31 -15.98
C ASP A 31 -25.64 14.18 -17.00
N GLY A 32 -24.99 13.52 -17.97
CA GLY A 32 -24.79 14.11 -19.28
C GLY A 32 -23.35 14.20 -19.77
N TRP A 33 -22.74 13.07 -20.13
CA TRP A 33 -21.70 13.02 -21.16
C TRP A 33 -21.91 11.78 -22.06
N GLU A 34 -22.86 11.91 -22.98
CA GLU A 34 -22.92 11.06 -24.18
C GLU A 34 -21.93 11.57 -25.24
N ALA A 35 -21.29 10.61 -25.91
CA ALA A 35 -20.59 10.72 -27.19
C ALA A 35 -19.29 11.54 -27.24
N ILE A 36 -18.15 10.84 -27.37
CA ILE A 36 -17.31 10.84 -28.59
C ILE A 36 -16.73 9.43 -28.73
N GLY A 37 -17.11 8.76 -29.80
CA GLY A 37 -16.64 7.44 -30.19
C GLY A 37 -15.54 7.50 -31.25
N ALA A 38 -14.78 6.40 -31.28
CA ALA A 38 -14.22 5.76 -32.48
C ALA A 38 -13.13 6.51 -33.28
N ALA A 39 -11.87 6.22 -32.94
CA ALA A 39 -10.78 6.05 -33.93
C ALA A 39 -9.55 5.36 -33.31
N ALA A 40 -9.64 4.07 -32.94
CA ALA A 40 -8.44 3.23 -32.71
C ALA A 40 -8.78 1.73 -32.81
N ALA A 41 -9.42 1.32 -33.91
CA ALA A 41 -9.67 -0.09 -34.20
C ALA A 41 -9.32 -0.39 -35.67
N ALA A 42 -8.02 -0.43 -35.98
CA ALA A 42 -7.49 -1.09 -37.16
C ALA A 42 -5.97 -1.25 -37.01
N GLY A 43 -5.52 -2.43 -36.58
CA GLY A 43 -4.09 -2.69 -36.41
C GLY A 43 -3.79 -4.08 -35.87
N GLY A 44 -4.28 -5.12 -36.56
CA GLY A 44 -3.78 -6.47 -36.37
C GLY A 44 -2.31 -6.53 -36.78
N GLY A 45 -1.39 -6.45 -35.82
CA GLY A 45 0.05 -6.50 -36.04
C GLY A 45 0.70 -7.54 -35.13
N ARG A 46 1.38 -8.52 -35.75
CA ARG A 46 2.14 -9.58 -35.07
C ARG A 46 3.13 -9.01 -34.06
N ARG A 47 3.18 -9.66 -32.89
CA ARG A 47 4.18 -9.54 -31.83
C ARG A 47 5.59 -9.36 -32.40
N ARG A 48 6.25 -8.26 -32.04
CA ARG A 48 7.71 -8.12 -32.13
C ARG A 48 8.27 -8.04 -30.72
N VAL A 49 9.08 -9.01 -30.37
CA VAL A 49 10.10 -8.89 -29.32
C VAL A 49 11.00 -7.71 -29.71
N ALA A 50 11.44 -6.90 -28.74
CA ALA A 50 12.32 -5.76 -28.97
C ALA A 50 13.48 -6.12 -29.92
N SER A 51 13.77 -5.25 -30.89
CA SER A 51 14.84 -5.50 -31.87
C SER A 51 16.23 -5.49 -31.21
N PRO A 52 17.22 -6.19 -31.77
CA PRO A 52 18.61 -6.17 -31.29
C PRO A 52 19.22 -4.75 -31.16
N GLU A 53 18.68 -3.75 -31.87
CA GLU A 53 19.11 -2.35 -31.84
C GLU A 53 18.92 -1.69 -30.46
N GLY A 54 17.91 -2.10 -29.68
CA GLY A 54 17.72 -1.61 -28.30
C GLY A 54 18.78 -2.10 -27.31
N GLN A 55 19.50 -3.19 -27.64
CA GLN A 55 20.62 -3.68 -26.84
C GLN A 55 21.94 -2.99 -27.19
N GLU A 56 22.14 -2.57 -28.45
CA GLU A 56 23.31 -1.78 -28.86
C GLU A 56 23.28 -0.34 -28.33
N ALA A 57 22.10 0.29 -28.23
CA ALA A 57 21.97 1.64 -27.65
C ALA A 57 22.32 1.71 -26.15
N ALA A 58 22.04 0.63 -25.40
CA ALA A 58 22.43 0.51 -24.00
C ALA A 58 23.97 0.39 -23.83
N ALA A 59 24.65 -0.22 -24.80
CA ALA A 59 26.12 -0.32 -24.81
C ALA A 59 26.80 1.01 -25.20
N ALA A 60 26.08 1.93 -25.83
CA ALA A 60 26.58 3.24 -26.27
C ALA A 60 26.43 4.37 -25.24
N GLY A 61 25.91 4.09 -24.04
CA GLY A 61 25.86 5.06 -22.93
C GLY A 61 24.68 6.03 -22.94
N PHE A 62 23.67 5.84 -23.80
CA PHE A 62 22.50 6.74 -23.92
C PHE A 62 21.37 6.42 -22.94
N TYR A 63 21.43 5.28 -22.24
CA TYR A 63 20.41 4.86 -21.29
C TYR A 63 21.00 4.18 -20.07
N HIS A 64 20.43 4.47 -18.90
CA HIS A 64 20.62 3.67 -17.70
C HIS A 64 19.46 2.69 -17.54
N ARG A 65 19.78 1.40 -17.39
CA ARG A 65 18.78 0.39 -17.06
C ARG A 65 18.51 0.45 -15.55
N SER A 66 17.24 0.59 -15.17
CA SER A 66 16.84 0.46 -13.76
C SER A 66 17.09 -0.97 -13.24
N GLN A 67 17.05 -1.14 -11.92
CA GLN A 67 17.23 -2.45 -11.29
C GLN A 67 16.15 -3.45 -11.77
N GLU A 68 16.45 -4.75 -11.67
CA GLU A 68 15.49 -5.86 -11.88
C GLU A 68 14.39 -5.82 -10.80
N MET A 69 13.45 -4.89 -10.97
CA MET A 69 12.28 -4.67 -10.12
C MET A 69 11.05 -5.28 -10.80
N ASN A 70 10.09 -5.79 -10.03
CA ASN A 70 8.75 -6.19 -10.54
C ASN A 70 8.71 -7.36 -11.55
N THR A 71 9.65 -8.30 -11.44
CA THR A 71 9.57 -9.61 -12.08
C THR A 71 10.20 -10.68 -11.20
N VAL A 72 9.64 -11.90 -11.24
CA VAL A 72 10.22 -13.07 -10.57
C VAL A 72 11.16 -13.82 -11.50
N ASP A 73 10.78 -13.99 -12.77
CA ASP A 73 11.56 -14.76 -13.74
C ASP A 73 12.65 -13.96 -14.45
N GLY A 74 12.77 -12.66 -14.13
CA GLY A 74 13.78 -11.76 -14.70
C GLY A 74 13.42 -11.30 -16.10
N ASP A 75 12.15 -11.43 -16.51
CA ASP A 75 11.72 -11.04 -17.84
C ASP A 75 11.78 -9.51 -18.02
N PRO A 76 12.68 -9.02 -18.90
CA PRO A 76 12.87 -7.59 -19.10
C PRO A 76 11.66 -6.89 -19.74
N ARG A 77 10.62 -7.62 -20.14
CA ARG A 77 9.34 -7.03 -20.59
C ARG A 77 8.62 -6.26 -19.49
N TRP A 78 8.81 -6.65 -18.22
CA TRP A 78 8.03 -6.13 -17.09
C TRP A 78 8.87 -5.37 -16.06
N CYS A 79 10.20 -5.33 -16.26
CA CYS A 79 11.15 -4.63 -15.38
C CYS A 79 12.05 -3.67 -16.15
N CYS A 80 13.04 -3.14 -15.43
CA CYS A 80 14.31 -2.73 -16.03
C CYS A 80 14.15 -1.59 -17.04
N THR A 81 13.35 -0.60 -16.65
CA THR A 81 13.02 0.59 -17.43
C THR A 81 14.29 1.33 -17.86
N TYR A 82 14.26 1.82 -19.08
CA TYR A 82 15.33 2.66 -19.62
C TYR A 82 15.09 4.10 -19.17
N LEU A 83 16.06 4.66 -18.45
CA LEU A 83 16.12 6.08 -18.15
C LEU A 83 16.92 6.78 -19.24
N LEU A 84 16.28 7.70 -19.96
CA LEU A 84 16.92 8.56 -20.95
C LEU A 84 17.88 9.53 -20.23
N ASP A 85 19.09 9.70 -20.77
CA ASP A 85 20.08 10.59 -20.18
C ASP A 85 19.61 12.06 -20.25
N PRO A 86 19.70 12.85 -19.16
CA PRO A 86 19.26 14.25 -19.15
C PRO A 86 20.04 15.18 -20.07
N SER A 87 21.23 14.78 -20.53
CA SER A 87 22.02 15.53 -21.51
C SER A 87 21.63 15.24 -22.96
N ASP A 88 20.82 14.21 -23.21
CA ASP A 88 20.31 13.92 -24.55
C ASP A 88 19.23 14.95 -24.93
N ALA A 89 19.35 15.56 -26.12
CA ALA A 89 18.39 16.54 -26.60
C ALA A 89 16.96 15.99 -26.68
N LEU A 90 16.81 14.68 -26.89
CA LEU A 90 15.52 14.00 -26.90
C LEU A 90 14.80 14.08 -25.56
N PHE A 91 15.52 14.24 -24.44
CA PHE A 91 14.90 14.35 -23.12
C PHE A 91 13.94 15.53 -23.06
N ILE A 92 14.41 16.69 -23.54
CA ILE A 92 13.63 17.93 -23.58
C ILE A 92 12.52 17.84 -24.63
N ASP A 93 12.83 17.34 -25.83
CA ASP A 93 11.88 17.28 -26.93
C ASP A 93 10.68 16.37 -26.60
N VAL A 94 10.94 15.19 -26.02
CA VAL A 94 9.89 14.23 -25.62
C VAL A 94 9.05 14.79 -24.48
N GLY A 95 9.68 15.35 -23.44
CA GLY A 95 8.93 15.92 -22.31
C GLY A 95 8.08 17.13 -22.72
N GLN A 96 8.61 18.03 -23.55
CA GLN A 96 7.86 19.15 -24.11
C GLN A 96 6.67 18.66 -24.96
N ALA A 97 6.88 17.66 -25.82
CA ALA A 97 5.82 17.08 -26.65
C ALA A 97 4.73 16.45 -25.78
N PHE A 98 5.10 15.77 -24.69
CA PHE A 98 4.15 15.16 -23.76
C PHE A 98 3.24 16.20 -23.10
N ILE A 99 3.80 17.28 -22.55
CA ILE A 99 3.02 18.36 -21.92
C ILE A 99 2.08 19.03 -22.94
N ARG A 100 2.57 19.32 -24.16
CA ARG A 100 1.73 19.91 -25.21
C ARG A 100 0.60 18.98 -25.64
N GLN A 101 0.85 17.68 -25.71
CA GLN A 101 -0.18 16.71 -26.04
C GLN A 101 -1.22 16.61 -24.92
N GLN A 102 -0.80 16.65 -23.66
CA GLN A 102 -1.72 16.70 -22.51
C GLN A 102 -2.62 17.95 -22.55
N MET A 103 -2.04 19.13 -22.81
CA MET A 103 -2.81 20.37 -22.96
C MET A 103 -3.75 20.34 -24.17
N LYS A 104 -3.36 19.68 -25.27
CA LYS A 104 -4.21 19.53 -26.45
C LYS A 104 -5.42 18.63 -26.16
N GLU A 105 -5.23 17.56 -25.40
CA GLU A 105 -6.28 16.59 -25.08
C GLU A 105 -7.24 17.12 -24.01
N TYR A 106 -6.71 17.69 -22.93
CA TYR A 106 -7.50 18.09 -21.75
C TYR A 106 -7.74 19.59 -21.62
N GLY A 107 -7.09 20.41 -22.45
CA GLY A 107 -7.10 21.86 -22.34
C GLY A 107 -6.05 22.41 -21.38
N ASP A 108 -5.95 23.75 -21.32
CA ASP A 108 -5.10 24.48 -20.37
C ASP A 108 -5.81 24.60 -19.01
N ILE A 109 -5.81 23.51 -18.24
CA ILE A 109 -6.59 23.38 -17.00
C ILE A 109 -5.74 23.54 -15.72
N THR A 110 -4.41 23.48 -15.83
CA THR A 110 -3.51 23.54 -14.67
C THR A 110 -2.09 23.92 -15.08
N ASN A 111 -1.36 24.49 -14.12
CA ASN A 111 0.08 24.72 -14.21
C ASN A 111 0.88 23.77 -13.33
N ILE A 112 0.23 22.82 -12.64
CA ILE A 112 0.88 21.90 -11.70
C ILE A 112 1.03 20.53 -12.36
N TYR A 113 2.26 20.03 -12.43
CA TYR A 113 2.60 18.76 -13.05
C TYR A 113 3.31 17.87 -12.05
N ASN A 114 2.81 16.64 -11.88
CA ASN A 114 3.47 15.63 -11.05
C ASN A 114 4.37 14.72 -11.90
N CYS A 115 5.58 14.48 -11.43
CA CYS A 115 6.58 13.63 -12.08
C CYS A 115 7.63 13.16 -11.08
N ASP A 116 7.91 11.86 -11.03
CA ASP A 116 8.81 11.27 -10.03
C ASP A 116 9.72 10.22 -10.69
N THR A 117 10.97 10.60 -10.97
CA THR A 117 11.91 9.72 -11.70
C THR A 117 12.46 8.57 -10.86
N PHE A 118 12.63 8.80 -9.57
CA PHE A 118 13.34 7.89 -8.65
C PHE A 118 12.46 7.43 -7.49
N ASN A 119 11.14 7.40 -7.71
CA ASN A 119 10.25 6.77 -6.74
C ASN A 119 10.62 5.29 -6.63
N GLU A 120 11.12 4.89 -5.46
CA GLU A 120 11.61 3.53 -5.14
C GLU A 120 12.71 3.01 -6.08
N ASN A 121 13.43 3.91 -6.75
CA ASN A 121 14.54 3.56 -7.62
C ASN A 121 15.78 4.36 -7.22
N THR A 122 16.91 3.69 -7.00
CA THR A 122 18.16 4.38 -6.71
C THR A 122 18.72 5.01 -7.99
N PRO A 123 19.10 6.29 -7.97
CA PRO A 123 19.80 6.92 -9.10
C PRO A 123 21.10 6.19 -9.48
N PRO A 124 21.54 6.28 -10.75
CA PRO A 124 22.73 5.56 -11.22
C PRO A 124 24.03 6.06 -10.56
N THR A 125 24.03 7.27 -10.01
CA THR A 125 25.16 7.87 -9.31
C THR A 125 24.68 8.75 -8.16
N ASN A 126 25.49 8.87 -7.10
CA ASN A 126 25.24 9.75 -5.96
C ASN A 126 25.88 11.15 -6.14
N GLU A 127 26.43 11.46 -7.31
CA GLU A 127 27.06 12.76 -7.60
C GLU A 127 26.01 13.89 -7.65
N PRO A 128 26.11 14.92 -6.78
CA PRO A 128 25.16 16.05 -6.76
C PRO A 128 25.00 16.75 -8.11
N ALA A 129 26.07 16.87 -8.89
CA ALA A 129 26.03 17.51 -10.21
C ALA A 129 25.12 16.77 -11.20
N TYR A 130 25.15 15.43 -11.20
CA TYR A 130 24.25 14.62 -12.03
C TYR A 130 22.79 14.79 -11.61
N ILE A 131 22.52 14.71 -10.30
CA ILE A 131 21.16 14.85 -9.75
C ILE A 131 20.58 16.23 -10.08
N SER A 132 21.38 17.29 -9.94
CA SER A 132 20.98 18.66 -10.26
C SER A 132 20.74 18.87 -11.76
N SER A 133 21.59 18.28 -12.61
CA SER A 133 21.42 18.27 -14.07
C SER A 133 20.09 17.61 -14.47
N LEU A 134 19.81 16.43 -13.92
CA LEU A 134 18.57 15.70 -14.18
C LEU A 134 17.33 16.49 -13.76
N GLY A 135 17.32 17.02 -12.53
CA GLY A 135 16.20 17.83 -12.05
C GLY A 135 15.97 19.08 -12.90
N SER A 136 17.05 19.75 -13.32
CA SER A 136 17.01 20.88 -14.26
C SER A 136 16.38 20.49 -15.59
N ALA A 137 16.79 19.36 -16.17
CA ALA A 137 16.28 18.88 -17.46
C ALA A 137 14.79 18.50 -17.41
N ILE A 138 14.34 17.85 -16.32
CA ILE A 138 12.92 17.54 -16.09
C ILE A 138 12.08 18.83 -16.09
N TYR A 139 12.50 19.82 -15.31
CA TYR A 139 11.77 21.07 -15.21
C TYR A 139 11.86 21.92 -16.49
N GLU A 140 12.99 21.90 -17.20
CA GLU A 140 13.11 22.54 -18.50
C GLU A 140 12.12 21.95 -19.50
N ALA A 141 12.00 20.62 -19.57
CA ALA A 141 11.04 19.96 -20.45
C ALA A 141 9.59 20.36 -20.12
N MET A 142 9.24 20.41 -18.83
CA MET A 142 7.93 20.89 -18.38
C MET A 142 7.67 22.34 -18.79
N SER A 143 8.62 23.23 -18.48
CA SER A 143 8.48 24.67 -18.69
C SER A 143 8.46 25.08 -20.17
N ARG A 144 9.09 24.30 -21.07
CA ARG A 144 8.94 24.46 -22.52
C ARG A 144 7.57 24.04 -23.06
N GLY A 145 6.92 23.10 -22.38
CA GLY A 145 5.54 22.71 -22.64
C GLY A 145 4.55 23.75 -22.14
N ASN A 146 4.74 24.22 -20.90
CA ASN A 146 3.95 25.26 -20.25
C ASN A 146 4.87 26.21 -19.45
N LYS A 147 4.97 27.48 -19.88
CA LYS A 147 5.84 28.50 -19.27
C LYS A 147 5.56 28.76 -17.78
N ASP A 148 4.35 28.47 -17.32
CA ASP A 148 3.91 28.72 -15.95
C ASP A 148 4.01 27.46 -15.07
N ALA A 149 4.55 26.35 -15.61
CA ALA A 149 4.67 25.06 -14.93
C ALA A 149 5.27 25.16 -13.51
N VAL A 150 4.74 24.34 -12.61
CA VAL A 150 5.18 24.07 -11.25
C VAL A 150 5.27 22.56 -11.09
N TRP A 151 6.42 22.07 -10.63
CA TRP A 151 6.65 20.66 -10.41
C TRP A 151 6.16 20.24 -9.02
N LEU A 152 5.15 19.38 -8.97
CA LEU A 152 4.71 18.71 -7.75
C LEU A 152 5.44 17.37 -7.63
N MET A 153 6.32 17.21 -6.65
CA MET A 153 7.16 16.01 -6.49
C MET A 153 6.78 15.25 -5.23
N GLN A 154 6.72 13.92 -5.29
CA GLN A 154 6.57 13.07 -4.12
C GLN A 154 7.89 13.01 -3.33
N GLY A 155 7.83 13.30 -2.04
CA GLY A 155 8.97 13.21 -1.12
C GLY A 155 9.31 11.79 -0.66
N TRP A 156 8.58 10.76 -1.11
CA TRP A 156 8.73 9.36 -0.67
C TRP A 156 10.16 8.83 -0.79
N LEU A 157 10.86 9.18 -1.88
CA LEU A 157 12.24 8.78 -2.13
C LEU A 157 13.21 9.17 -0.99
N PHE A 158 12.96 10.31 -0.32
CA PHE A 158 13.78 10.76 0.82
C PHE A 158 13.60 9.87 2.06
N TYR A 159 12.47 9.18 2.16
CA TYR A 159 12.21 8.17 3.19
C TYR A 159 12.68 6.78 2.73
N SER A 160 12.23 6.31 1.57
CA SER A 160 12.39 4.91 1.13
C SER A 160 13.83 4.53 0.79
N ASP A 161 14.65 5.47 0.31
CA ASP A 161 16.09 5.28 0.12
C ASP A 161 16.91 6.35 0.86
N ALA A 162 16.59 6.57 2.15
CA ALA A 162 17.29 7.54 3.00
C ALA A 162 18.82 7.30 3.11
N ALA A 163 19.28 6.08 2.85
CA ALA A 163 20.71 5.76 2.78
C ALA A 163 21.41 6.42 1.58
N PHE A 164 20.69 6.57 0.46
CA PHE A 164 21.15 7.29 -0.72
C PHE A 164 20.91 8.79 -0.59
N TRP A 165 19.69 9.19 -0.21
CA TRP A 165 19.24 10.59 -0.21
C TRP A 165 19.70 11.37 1.03
N LYS A 166 21.02 11.60 1.13
CA LYS A 166 21.61 12.45 2.15
C LYS A 166 21.47 13.93 1.77
N GLU A 167 21.78 14.81 2.72
CA GLU A 167 21.67 16.28 2.54
C GLU A 167 22.23 16.80 1.21
N PRO A 168 23.45 16.43 0.74
CA PRO A 168 23.96 16.92 -0.54
C PRO A 168 23.12 16.49 -1.75
N GLN A 169 22.64 15.24 -1.76
CA GLN A 169 21.81 14.69 -2.84
C GLN A 169 20.40 15.31 -2.82
N MET A 170 19.82 15.48 -1.63
CA MET A 170 18.52 16.15 -1.47
C MET A 170 18.58 17.60 -1.96
N LYS A 171 19.58 18.38 -1.50
CA LYS A 171 19.77 19.77 -1.95
C LYS A 171 19.99 19.85 -3.45
N ALA A 172 20.77 18.93 -4.03
CA ALA A 172 21.01 18.90 -5.47
C ALA A 172 19.71 18.75 -6.28
N LEU A 173 18.80 17.89 -5.83
CA LEU A 173 17.49 17.73 -6.47
C LEU A 173 16.57 18.93 -6.20
N LEU A 174 16.42 19.31 -4.93
CA LEU A 174 15.47 20.35 -4.49
C LEU A 174 15.83 21.74 -5.02
N HIS A 175 17.11 22.03 -5.22
CA HIS A 175 17.61 23.31 -5.75
C HIS A 175 17.94 23.26 -7.24
N SER A 176 17.57 22.18 -7.94
CA SER A 176 17.74 22.06 -9.40
C SER A 176 16.77 22.95 -10.20
N VAL A 177 15.74 23.50 -9.54
CA VAL A 177 14.73 24.35 -10.17
C VAL A 177 14.65 25.72 -9.53
N PRO A 178 14.13 26.74 -10.24
CA PRO A 178 13.92 28.06 -9.66
C PRO A 178 13.03 28.02 -8.41
N THR A 179 13.30 28.92 -7.46
CA THR A 179 12.48 29.04 -6.25
C THR A 179 11.00 29.26 -6.58
N GLY A 180 10.11 28.53 -5.92
CA GLY A 180 8.66 28.59 -6.14
C GLY A 180 8.17 27.78 -7.35
N LYS A 181 9.06 27.08 -8.05
CA LYS A 181 8.71 26.21 -9.19
C LYS A 181 8.70 24.72 -8.87
N MET A 182 8.91 24.37 -7.60
CA MET A 182 8.71 23.02 -7.06
C MET A 182 7.92 23.08 -5.76
N ILE A 183 7.04 22.11 -5.57
CA ILE A 183 6.33 21.83 -4.33
C ILE A 183 6.56 20.35 -4.02
N VAL A 184 6.97 20.04 -2.79
CA VAL A 184 7.19 18.66 -2.34
C VAL A 184 5.98 18.17 -1.55
N LEU A 185 5.48 16.99 -1.87
CA LEU A 185 4.56 16.26 -0.99
C LEU A 185 5.40 15.55 0.07
N ASP A 186 5.36 16.00 1.32
CA ASP A 186 5.93 15.26 2.45
C ASP A 186 5.00 14.07 2.75
N LEU A 187 5.17 13.02 1.94
CA LEU A 187 4.12 12.06 1.63
C LEU A 187 3.62 11.29 2.85
N PHE A 188 4.52 11.00 3.80
CA PHE A 188 4.28 10.18 4.99
C PHE A 188 4.52 10.98 6.27
N ALA A 189 4.11 12.25 6.30
CA ALA A 189 4.45 13.18 7.37
C ALA A 189 3.73 12.90 8.70
N ASP A 190 2.65 12.13 8.67
CA ASP A 190 1.95 11.64 9.85
C ASP A 190 2.82 10.69 10.69
N VAL A 191 3.70 9.89 10.06
CA VAL A 191 4.59 8.95 10.77
C VAL A 191 6.07 9.32 10.66
N LYS A 192 6.53 9.70 9.47
CA LYS A 192 7.94 9.97 9.12
C LYS A 192 8.10 11.33 8.42
N PRO A 193 7.88 12.44 9.14
CA PRO A 193 7.96 13.79 8.56
C PRO A 193 9.37 14.15 8.08
N ILE A 194 9.54 14.26 6.76
CA ILE A 194 10.81 14.65 6.16
C ILE A 194 11.11 16.13 6.41
N TRP A 195 10.10 16.98 6.57
CA TRP A 195 10.28 18.40 6.87
C TRP A 195 11.13 18.65 8.13
N GLN A 196 11.04 17.77 9.13
CA GLN A 196 11.80 17.87 10.38
C GLN A 196 13.30 17.61 10.18
N MET A 197 13.64 16.62 9.37
CA MET A 197 15.03 16.22 9.12
C MET A 197 15.71 17.00 7.99
N SER A 198 14.94 17.69 7.15
CA SER A 198 15.42 18.44 5.99
C SER A 198 15.45 19.95 6.19
N SER A 199 15.28 20.43 7.43
CA SER A 199 15.19 21.86 7.75
C SER A 199 14.18 22.57 6.83
N GLN A 200 12.94 22.07 6.77
CA GLN A 200 11.87 22.58 5.90
C GLN A 200 12.21 22.44 4.40
N PHE A 201 12.64 21.23 3.98
CA PHE A 201 13.06 20.94 2.61
C PHE A 201 14.05 21.95 2.04
N TYR A 202 14.96 22.45 2.89
CA TYR A 202 15.96 23.45 2.54
C TYR A 202 15.39 24.69 1.80
N GLY A 203 14.20 25.15 2.21
CA GLY A 203 13.56 26.34 1.66
C GLY A 203 12.60 26.08 0.49
N VAL A 204 12.42 24.83 0.06
CA VAL A 204 11.42 24.48 -0.95
C VAL A 204 10.02 24.37 -0.31
N PRO A 205 8.97 24.92 -0.93
CA PRO A 205 7.59 24.74 -0.46
C PRO A 205 7.19 23.27 -0.36
N TYR A 206 6.44 22.90 0.68
CA TYR A 206 5.94 21.54 0.83
C TYR A 206 4.51 21.47 1.36
N ILE A 207 3.85 20.34 1.09
CA ILE A 207 2.54 19.99 1.62
C ILE A 207 2.74 18.87 2.63
N TRP A 208 2.22 19.04 3.85
CA TRP A 208 2.23 18.00 4.88
C TRP A 208 1.16 16.98 4.52
N CYS A 209 1.55 15.75 4.19
CA CYS A 209 0.59 14.71 3.81
C CYS A 209 0.45 13.63 4.87
N MET A 210 -0.78 13.16 5.05
CA MET A 210 -1.05 11.92 5.75
C MET A 210 -1.10 10.78 4.72
N LEU A 211 -0.19 9.81 4.86
CA LEU A 211 -0.21 8.59 4.04
C LEU A 211 -1.18 7.58 4.65
N HIS A 212 -1.10 7.34 5.95
CA HIS A 212 -1.93 6.41 6.75
C HIS A 212 -1.99 4.95 6.25
N ASN A 213 -2.38 4.68 5.01
CA ASN A 213 -2.69 3.35 4.52
C ASN A 213 -1.87 2.94 3.31
N PHE A 214 -1.46 1.68 3.35
CA PHE A 214 -0.72 1.00 2.30
C PHE A 214 -1.55 -0.16 1.75
N GLY A 215 -1.51 -0.36 0.43
CA GLY A 215 -2.19 -1.45 -0.27
C GLY A 215 -3.72 -1.38 -0.26
N GLY A 216 -4.35 -0.38 0.34
CA GLY A 216 -5.79 -0.42 0.64
C GLY A 216 -6.13 -1.48 1.68
N ASN A 217 -5.18 -1.81 2.56
CA ASN A 217 -5.38 -2.87 3.55
C ASN A 217 -6.46 -2.45 4.53
N ILE A 218 -7.33 -3.40 4.90
CA ILE A 218 -8.47 -3.12 5.78
C ILE A 218 -8.11 -3.52 7.21
N GLU A 219 -7.67 -2.56 7.99
CA GLU A 219 -7.43 -2.71 9.42
C GLU A 219 -7.88 -1.45 10.17
N MET A 220 -8.15 -1.61 11.47
CA MET A 220 -8.40 -0.45 12.33
C MET A 220 -7.05 0.04 12.85
N TYR A 221 -6.62 1.19 12.34
CA TYR A 221 -5.34 1.79 12.69
C TYR A 221 -5.44 3.31 12.57
N GLY A 222 -4.67 4.02 13.37
CA GLY A 222 -4.51 5.45 13.24
C GLY A 222 -3.60 6.05 14.31
N ILE A 223 -3.24 7.30 14.07
CA ILE A 223 -2.30 8.08 14.88
C ILE A 223 -2.88 9.48 15.11
N LEU A 224 -4.06 9.52 15.74
CA LEU A 224 -4.90 10.72 15.81
C LEU A 224 -4.17 11.91 16.44
N ASP A 225 -3.30 11.71 17.45
CA ASP A 225 -2.54 12.81 18.05
C ASP A 225 -1.55 13.46 17.07
N SER A 226 -0.86 12.64 16.27
CA SER A 226 0.06 13.13 15.25
C SER A 226 -0.68 13.95 14.19
N ILE A 227 -1.87 13.50 13.78
CA ILE A 227 -2.70 14.20 12.80
C ILE A 227 -3.28 15.50 13.40
N ALA A 228 -3.74 15.46 14.65
CA ALA A 228 -4.35 16.58 15.36
C ALA A 228 -3.38 17.74 15.63
N SER A 229 -2.07 17.47 15.64
CA SER A 229 -1.03 18.43 15.99
C SER A 229 -0.03 18.72 14.86
N GLY A 230 0.33 17.71 14.07
CA GLY A 230 1.38 17.71 13.06
C GLY A 230 1.31 18.86 12.06
N PRO A 231 0.18 19.10 11.38
CA PRO A 231 0.02 20.23 10.47
C PRO A 231 0.25 21.60 11.13
N ILE A 232 -0.18 21.77 12.38
CA ILE A 232 -0.02 23.02 13.12
C ILE A 232 1.44 23.20 13.55
N ASP A 233 2.08 22.12 14.00
CA ASP A 233 3.50 22.13 14.38
C ASP A 233 4.39 22.44 13.17
N ALA A 234 4.13 21.79 12.03
CA ALA A 234 4.83 22.05 10.77
C ALA A 234 4.68 23.52 10.33
N ARG A 235 3.45 24.05 10.33
CA ARG A 235 3.16 25.44 9.90
C ARG A 235 3.73 26.51 10.83
N THR A 236 3.74 26.27 12.15
CA THR A 236 4.19 27.26 13.15
C THR A 236 5.67 27.15 13.49
N SER A 237 6.35 26.13 12.99
CA SER A 237 7.79 25.96 13.15
C SER A 237 8.59 27.10 12.50
N HIS A 238 9.80 27.33 13.01
CA HIS A 238 10.69 28.37 12.50
C HIS A 238 11.06 28.13 11.03
N ASN A 239 10.97 29.17 10.21
CA ASN A 239 11.22 29.15 8.76
C ASN A 239 10.38 28.12 7.99
N SER A 240 9.18 27.77 8.48
CA SER A 240 8.28 26.86 7.77
C SER A 240 8.02 27.33 6.34
N THR A 241 8.18 26.40 5.40
CA THR A 241 7.79 26.54 3.99
C THR A 241 6.55 25.71 3.67
N MET A 242 5.81 25.28 4.70
CA MET A 242 4.57 24.53 4.52
C MET A 242 3.52 25.41 3.83
N VAL A 243 2.98 24.94 2.72
CA VAL A 243 1.97 25.65 1.92
C VAL A 243 0.60 24.95 1.90
N GLY A 244 0.48 23.76 2.49
CA GLY A 244 -0.79 23.06 2.56
C GLY A 244 -0.74 21.75 3.33
N VAL A 245 -1.90 21.10 3.41
CA VAL A 245 -2.08 19.74 3.93
C VAL A 245 -2.63 18.83 2.83
N GLY A 246 -2.33 17.53 2.90
CA GLY A 246 -2.75 16.55 1.90
C GLY A 246 -3.11 15.19 2.50
N MET A 247 -3.86 14.41 1.73
CA MET A 247 -4.21 13.01 2.01
C MET A 247 -3.70 12.17 0.84
N CYS A 248 -2.82 11.21 1.12
CA CYS A 248 -2.08 10.47 0.09
C CYS A 248 -2.19 8.96 0.23
N MET A 249 -3.23 8.46 0.91
CA MET A 249 -3.47 7.03 1.11
C MET A 249 -3.42 6.23 -0.18
N GLU A 250 -2.80 5.04 -0.14
CA GLU A 250 -2.80 4.12 -1.29
C GLU A 250 -4.19 3.52 -1.57
N GLY A 251 -5.01 3.37 -0.53
CA GLY A 251 -6.43 3.02 -0.63
C GLY A 251 -7.31 3.82 0.32
N ILE A 252 -8.60 3.85 0.00
CA ILE A 252 -9.64 4.58 0.74
C ILE A 252 -10.76 3.63 1.18
N GLU A 253 -11.87 4.16 1.72
CA GLU A 253 -13.05 3.39 2.17
C GLU A 253 -12.86 2.60 3.48
N HIS A 254 -11.92 3.03 4.33
CA HIS A 254 -11.73 2.53 5.70
C HIS A 254 -11.31 3.67 6.64
N ASN A 255 -11.27 3.41 7.96
CA ASN A 255 -10.89 4.38 9.00
C ASN A 255 -11.41 5.82 8.82
N PRO A 256 -12.72 6.05 8.62
CA PRO A 256 -13.26 7.38 8.33
C PRO A 256 -12.97 8.42 9.42
N VAL A 257 -12.78 7.99 10.68
CA VAL A 257 -12.39 8.87 11.80
C VAL A 257 -11.05 9.57 11.55
N VAL A 258 -10.10 8.87 10.92
CA VAL A 258 -8.77 9.38 10.60
C VAL A 258 -8.88 10.42 9.47
N TYR A 259 -9.65 10.09 8.44
CA TYR A 259 -9.81 10.95 7.24
C TYR A 259 -10.64 12.20 7.52
N GLU A 260 -11.66 12.10 8.39
CA GLU A 260 -12.44 13.25 8.82
C GLU A 260 -11.58 14.22 9.65
N LEU A 261 -10.78 13.71 10.61
CA LEU A 261 -9.86 14.54 11.37
C LEU A 261 -8.86 15.25 10.45
N MET A 262 -8.20 14.51 9.56
CA MET A 262 -7.19 15.08 8.66
C MET A 262 -7.78 16.14 7.72
N SER A 263 -8.98 15.91 7.20
CA SER A 263 -9.68 16.87 6.36
C SER A 263 -10.03 18.15 7.11
N GLU A 264 -10.44 18.05 8.39
CA GLU A 264 -10.69 19.22 9.23
C GLU A 264 -9.42 20.06 9.43
N MET A 265 -8.23 19.45 9.53
CA MET A 265 -6.97 20.15 9.79
C MET A 265 -6.61 21.22 8.74
N ALA A 266 -7.14 21.13 7.51
CA ALA A 266 -6.99 22.19 6.51
C ALA A 266 -7.61 23.53 6.93
N PHE A 267 -8.59 23.50 7.85
CA PHE A 267 -9.37 24.65 8.28
C PHE A 267 -9.06 25.08 9.72
N ARG A 268 -8.17 24.37 10.43
CA ARG A 268 -7.85 24.66 11.83
C ARG A 268 -6.60 25.51 11.95
N SER A 269 -6.66 26.51 12.82
CA SER A 269 -5.50 27.33 13.19
C SER A 269 -4.79 26.85 14.45
N GLN A 270 -5.40 25.93 15.21
CA GLN A 270 -4.95 25.42 16.49
C GLN A 270 -4.99 23.89 16.50
N LYS A 271 -4.21 23.28 17.41
CA LYS A 271 -4.22 21.83 17.65
C LYS A 271 -5.60 21.36 18.12
N VAL A 272 -5.90 20.08 17.90
CA VAL A 272 -7.16 19.46 18.32
C VAL A 272 -6.93 18.62 19.58
N GLU A 273 -7.78 18.83 20.59
CA GLU A 273 -7.89 17.92 21.73
C GLU A 273 -8.72 16.70 21.30
N VAL A 274 -8.05 15.58 21.01
CA VAL A 274 -8.64 14.43 20.32
C VAL A 274 -9.78 13.79 21.11
N GLU A 275 -9.68 13.67 22.43
CA GLU A 275 -10.74 13.10 23.26
C GLU A 275 -12.05 13.89 23.16
N ASP A 276 -11.98 15.22 23.18
CA ASP A 276 -13.16 16.08 23.06
C ASP A 276 -13.69 16.08 21.63
N TRP A 277 -12.80 16.05 20.64
CA TRP A 277 -13.18 15.90 19.24
C TRP A 277 -13.91 14.57 18.98
N LEU A 278 -13.48 13.46 19.57
CA LEU A 278 -14.13 12.14 19.42
C LEU A 278 -15.54 12.08 20.00
N LYS A 279 -15.82 12.80 21.09
CA LYS A 279 -17.18 12.95 21.63
C LYS A 279 -18.10 13.64 20.61
N ILE A 280 -17.60 14.69 19.95
CA ILE A 280 -18.34 15.41 18.92
C ILE A 280 -18.49 14.56 17.65
N TYR A 281 -17.40 13.93 17.20
CA TYR A 281 -17.39 13.03 16.04
C TYR A 281 -18.43 11.91 16.20
N SER A 282 -18.43 11.20 17.33
CA SER A 282 -19.38 10.12 17.60
C SER A 282 -20.83 10.61 17.64
N TYR A 283 -21.11 11.76 18.27
CA TYR A 283 -22.44 12.37 18.23
C TYR A 283 -22.89 12.70 16.81
N ARG A 284 -22.05 13.36 16.00
CA ARG A 284 -22.37 13.72 14.61
C ARG A 284 -22.59 12.49 13.74
N ARG A 285 -21.75 11.47 13.90
CA ARG A 285 -21.79 10.23 13.11
C ARG A 285 -23.03 9.38 13.42
N TYR A 286 -23.45 9.31 14.68
CA TYR A 286 -24.56 8.44 15.11
C TYR A 286 -25.88 9.17 15.32
N GLY A 287 -25.89 10.51 15.28
CA GLY A 287 -27.08 11.34 15.46
C GLY A 287 -27.61 11.43 16.89
N GLN A 288 -26.95 10.80 17.87
CA GLN A 288 -27.34 10.78 19.27
C GLN A 288 -26.12 10.61 20.19
N SER A 289 -26.16 11.20 21.40
CA SER A 289 -25.14 10.98 22.42
C SER A 289 -25.42 9.67 23.14
N ASN A 290 -24.36 8.90 23.39
CA ASN A 290 -24.42 7.65 24.12
C ASN A 290 -23.11 7.48 24.91
N VAL A 291 -23.22 7.47 26.24
CA VAL A 291 -22.08 7.42 27.16
C VAL A 291 -21.22 6.16 26.96
N GLU A 292 -21.83 5.03 26.61
CA GLU A 292 -21.08 3.79 26.37
C GLU A 292 -20.32 3.83 25.04
N VAL A 293 -20.89 4.48 24.02
CA VAL A 293 -20.21 4.73 22.74
C VAL A 293 -19.05 5.70 22.91
N GLU A 294 -19.23 6.76 23.71
CA GLU A 294 -18.15 7.71 24.05
C GLU A 294 -17.00 6.99 24.77
N LYS A 295 -17.30 6.13 25.75
CA LYS A 295 -16.29 5.28 26.41
C LYS A 295 -15.59 4.33 25.43
N ALA A 296 -16.34 3.72 24.51
CA ALA A 296 -15.79 2.83 23.49
C ALA A 296 -14.82 3.59 22.56
N TRP A 297 -15.18 4.78 22.09
CA TRP A 297 -14.27 5.63 21.31
C TRP A 297 -13.04 6.05 22.12
N GLY A 298 -13.18 6.32 23.42
CA GLY A 298 -12.05 6.53 24.31
C GLY A 298 -11.09 5.32 24.35
N ILE A 299 -11.62 4.10 24.44
CA ILE A 299 -10.79 2.88 24.38
C ILE A 299 -10.09 2.75 23.02
N LEU A 300 -10.80 2.98 21.91
CA LEU A 300 -10.23 2.87 20.57
C LEU A 300 -9.12 3.90 20.35
N TYR A 301 -9.32 5.13 20.82
CA TYR A 301 -8.30 6.18 20.82
C TYR A 301 -7.06 5.75 21.60
N HIS A 302 -7.22 5.28 22.84
CA HIS A 302 -6.10 4.84 23.68
C HIS A 302 -5.50 3.48 23.28
N THR A 303 -5.91 2.91 22.13
CA THR A 303 -5.40 1.66 21.60
C THR A 303 -5.02 1.80 20.12
N ILE A 304 -5.93 1.48 19.21
CA ILE A 304 -5.65 1.29 17.78
C ILE A 304 -5.68 2.59 16.97
N TYR A 305 -6.27 3.67 17.50
CA TYR A 305 -6.29 4.97 16.83
C TYR A 305 -5.29 5.99 17.39
N ASN A 306 -4.38 5.56 18.28
CA ASN A 306 -3.24 6.37 18.70
C ASN A 306 -1.98 5.51 18.84
N CYS A 307 -1.67 4.73 17.80
CA CYS A 307 -0.47 3.91 17.75
C CYS A 307 0.80 4.79 17.82
N THR A 308 1.81 4.36 18.56
CA THR A 308 3.10 5.08 18.69
C THR A 308 4.29 4.24 18.25
N ASP A 309 4.04 3.21 17.44
CA ASP A 309 5.04 2.26 16.94
C ASP A 309 5.86 2.82 15.79
N GLY A 310 5.34 3.84 15.09
CA GLY A 310 6.05 4.56 14.04
C GLY A 310 6.30 3.70 12.79
N ILE A 311 5.43 2.72 12.53
CA ILE A 311 5.54 1.78 11.40
C ILE A 311 4.70 2.24 10.20
N ALA A 312 5.03 1.70 9.02
CA ALA A 312 4.13 1.71 7.88
C ALA A 312 3.05 0.64 8.12
N ASP A 313 1.79 1.06 8.15
CA ASP A 313 0.64 0.22 8.44
C ASP A 313 0.32 -0.69 7.25
N HIS A 314 1.03 -1.81 7.21
CA HIS A 314 0.72 -2.93 6.34
C HIS A 314 0.10 -4.02 7.18
N ASN A 315 -1.17 -4.34 6.91
CA ASN A 315 -1.78 -5.53 7.47
C ASN A 315 -0.97 -6.81 7.17
N LYS A 316 -0.48 -7.42 8.25
CA LYS A 316 0.26 -8.70 8.27
C LYS A 316 -0.44 -9.78 9.08
N ASP A 317 -1.77 -9.70 9.18
CA ASP A 317 -2.56 -10.72 9.86
C ASP A 317 -2.27 -12.10 9.25
N TYR A 318 -2.13 -13.12 10.10
CA TYR A 318 -1.77 -14.47 9.68
C TYR A 318 -2.70 -15.10 8.63
N ILE A 319 -3.93 -14.59 8.50
CA ILE A 319 -4.89 -15.10 7.54
C ILE A 319 -4.68 -14.53 6.13
N VAL A 320 -4.06 -13.35 6.03
CA VAL A 320 -3.68 -12.74 4.75
C VAL A 320 -2.23 -13.04 4.38
N GLU A 321 -1.33 -13.19 5.36
CA GLU A 321 0.09 -13.48 5.16
C GLU A 321 0.50 -14.81 5.83
N PHE A 322 0.63 -15.88 5.03
CA PHE A 322 1.10 -17.18 5.54
C PHE A 322 2.63 -17.27 5.52
N PRO A 323 3.27 -17.85 6.55
CA PRO A 323 4.72 -17.99 6.57
C PRO A 323 5.23 -18.84 5.41
N ASP A 324 6.05 -18.25 4.54
CA ASP A 324 6.77 -18.93 3.45
C ASP A 324 8.17 -19.40 3.90
N ILE A 325 8.23 -20.01 5.10
CA ILE A 325 9.45 -20.50 5.74
C ILE A 325 9.21 -21.89 6.35
N SER A 326 10.25 -22.73 6.34
CA SER A 326 10.19 -24.02 7.03
C SER A 326 10.29 -23.80 8.54
N PRO A 327 9.40 -24.38 9.36
CA PRO A 327 9.49 -24.33 10.81
C PRO A 327 10.82 -24.88 11.38
N ASN A 328 11.51 -25.74 10.64
CA ASN A 328 12.82 -26.27 11.07
C ASN A 328 13.96 -25.25 10.95
N SER A 329 13.79 -24.22 10.13
CA SER A 329 14.77 -23.14 9.95
C SER A 329 14.90 -22.25 11.20
N PHE A 330 13.96 -22.32 12.14
CA PHE A 330 14.01 -21.58 13.41
C PHE A 330 15.04 -22.14 14.41
N SER A 331 15.60 -23.34 14.18
CA SER A 331 16.52 -24.02 15.11
C SER A 331 18.01 -23.71 14.86
N SER A 332 18.39 -23.24 13.67
CA SER A 332 19.80 -23.18 13.26
C SER A 332 20.57 -21.90 13.62
N ASP A 333 19.94 -20.88 14.23
CA ASP A 333 20.57 -19.57 14.48
C ASP A 333 21.35 -19.44 15.79
N VAL A 334 21.38 -20.49 16.63
CA VAL A 334 22.08 -20.43 17.93
C VAL A 334 23.60 -20.67 17.78
N SER A 335 24.07 -21.34 16.71
CA SER A 335 25.48 -21.73 16.56
C SER A 335 26.30 -20.91 15.56
N LYS A 336 25.70 -19.97 14.82
CA LYS A 336 26.42 -19.08 13.86
C LYS A 336 26.58 -17.63 14.33
N ARG A 337 26.59 -17.39 15.64
CA ARG A 337 26.87 -16.06 16.23
C ARG A 337 28.34 -15.58 16.12
N LYS A 338 29.18 -16.24 15.34
CA LYS A 338 30.48 -15.72 14.91
C LYS A 338 30.72 -16.15 13.45
N ALA A 339 30.99 -15.16 12.60
CA ALA A 339 31.32 -15.27 11.17
C ALA A 339 30.13 -15.36 10.19
N ILE A 340 29.52 -14.22 9.89
CA ILE A 340 29.26 -13.80 8.50
C ILE A 340 29.68 -12.33 8.39
N SER A 341 30.98 -12.10 8.22
CA SER A 341 31.44 -10.95 7.45
C SER A 341 31.56 -11.42 6.00
N GLU A 342 31.13 -10.55 5.09
CA GLU A 342 31.31 -10.64 3.64
C GLU A 342 30.36 -11.58 2.86
N VAL A 343 29.94 -11.04 1.71
CA VAL A 343 29.21 -11.66 0.60
C VAL A 343 27.67 -11.68 0.70
N LYS A 344 27.06 -10.53 0.41
CA LYS A 344 26.12 -10.29 -0.72
C LYS A 344 25.70 -8.81 -0.74
N LYS A 345 26.53 -7.98 -1.38
CA LYS A 345 26.13 -6.63 -1.83
C LYS A 345 25.16 -6.82 -3.02
N HIS A 346 24.09 -6.02 -3.07
CA HIS A 346 23.08 -5.90 -4.14
C HIS A 346 21.77 -6.70 -4.01
N ARG A 347 21.02 -6.53 -2.90
CA ARG A 347 19.56 -6.73 -2.88
C ARG A 347 18.94 -5.63 -2.01
N ARG A 348 18.24 -4.66 -2.61
CA ARG A 348 17.61 -3.53 -1.91
C ARG A 348 16.11 -3.48 -2.17
N PHE A 349 15.43 -4.52 -1.69
CA PHE A 349 14.12 -4.37 -1.08
C PHE A 349 14.29 -4.91 0.34
N VAL A 350 14.54 -3.99 1.25
CA VAL A 350 14.46 -4.25 2.68
C VAL A 350 13.49 -3.17 3.15
N LEU A 351 12.18 -3.49 3.13
CA LEU A 351 11.32 -3.06 4.24
C LEU A 351 12.21 -3.20 5.46
N SER A 352 12.51 -2.12 6.18
CA SER A 352 13.31 -2.24 7.39
C SER A 352 12.53 -3.16 8.32
N GLU A 353 12.82 -4.46 8.21
CA GLU A 353 12.48 -5.47 9.17
C GLU A 353 13.03 -4.87 10.45
N VAL A 354 12.11 -4.44 11.31
CA VAL A 354 12.36 -4.54 12.73
C VAL A 354 13.06 -5.87 12.88
N SER A 355 14.33 -5.82 13.28
CA SER A 355 15.14 -6.96 13.68
C SER A 355 14.40 -7.63 14.84
N ALA A 356 13.37 -8.36 14.51
CA ALA A 356 12.62 -9.25 15.35
C ALA A 356 12.80 -10.57 14.64
N SER A 357 13.86 -11.28 15.01
CA SER A 357 13.77 -12.73 15.02
C SER A 357 12.38 -13.06 15.56
N LEU A 358 11.51 -13.65 14.75
CA LEU A 358 10.21 -14.14 15.23
C LEU A 358 10.49 -14.85 16.57
N PRO A 359 9.75 -14.52 17.65
CA PRO A 359 10.05 -15.07 18.96
C PRO A 359 10.19 -16.58 18.84
N HIS A 360 11.24 -17.13 19.47
CA HIS A 360 11.53 -18.57 19.40
C HIS A 360 10.23 -19.31 19.71
N PRO A 361 9.81 -20.29 18.89
CA PRO A 361 8.68 -21.13 19.22
C PRO A 361 9.06 -21.94 20.47
N HIS A 362 8.76 -21.37 21.63
CA HIS A 362 8.79 -22.09 22.88
C HIS A 362 7.54 -22.97 22.84
N LEU A 363 7.76 -24.28 22.67
CA LEU A 363 6.76 -25.35 22.71
C LEU A 363 6.12 -25.44 24.11
N TRP A 364 5.41 -24.41 24.56
CA TRP A 364 4.58 -24.44 25.77
C TRP A 364 3.26 -25.21 25.55
N TYR A 365 2.99 -25.64 24.31
CA TYR A 365 1.74 -26.28 23.92
C TYR A 365 2.00 -27.70 23.43
N SER A 366 1.17 -28.63 23.90
CA SER A 366 1.10 -29.97 23.36
C SER A 366 0.65 -29.95 21.90
N THR A 367 1.01 -30.97 21.13
CA THR A 367 0.51 -31.16 19.75
C THR A 367 -1.02 -31.06 19.68
N LYS A 368 -1.72 -31.52 20.73
CA LYS A 368 -3.17 -31.43 20.84
C LYS A 368 -3.67 -29.99 20.94
N GLU A 369 -3.01 -29.15 21.74
CA GLU A 369 -3.36 -27.73 21.88
C GLU A 369 -3.04 -26.94 20.62
N ALA A 370 -1.92 -27.24 19.97
CA ALA A 370 -1.57 -26.67 18.67
C ALA A 370 -2.64 -27.00 17.62
N ILE A 371 -2.99 -28.28 17.46
CA ILE A 371 -4.08 -28.71 16.55
C ILE A 371 -5.39 -28.00 16.90
N LYS A 372 -5.72 -27.86 18.20
CA LYS A 372 -6.94 -27.19 18.61
C LYS A 372 -6.97 -25.71 18.23
N ALA A 373 -5.85 -25.00 18.38
CA ALA A 373 -5.72 -23.61 17.96
C ALA A 373 -5.90 -23.47 16.44
N LEU A 374 -5.32 -24.38 15.65
CA LEU A 374 -5.48 -24.38 14.19
C LEU A 374 -6.94 -24.62 13.77
N GLU A 375 -7.64 -25.54 14.42
CA GLU A 375 -9.08 -25.75 14.20
C GLU A 375 -9.90 -24.49 14.49
N LEU A 376 -9.59 -23.80 15.59
CA LEU A 376 -10.28 -22.56 15.96
C LEU A 376 -10.06 -21.46 14.92
N PHE A 377 -8.83 -21.32 14.42
CA PHE A 377 -8.49 -20.37 13.37
C PHE A 377 -9.27 -20.62 12.07
N LEU A 378 -9.30 -21.88 11.61
CA LEU A 378 -10.05 -22.28 10.41
C LEU A 378 -11.57 -22.08 10.60
N ASN A 379 -12.09 -22.40 11.78
CA ASN A 379 -13.50 -22.19 12.11
C ASN A 379 -13.86 -20.70 12.16
N ALA A 380 -12.99 -19.86 12.73
CA ALA A 380 -13.19 -18.43 12.82
C ALA A 380 -13.27 -17.79 11.43
N GLY A 381 -12.40 -18.17 10.50
CA GLY A 381 -12.46 -17.63 9.13
C GLY A 381 -13.78 -17.95 8.41
N ASN A 382 -14.38 -19.13 8.63
CA ASN A 382 -15.71 -19.44 8.09
C ASN A 382 -16.79 -18.52 8.65
N ASP A 383 -16.78 -18.23 9.96
CA ASP A 383 -17.76 -17.33 10.56
C ASP A 383 -17.54 -15.87 10.15
N LEU A 384 -16.27 -15.46 10.01
CA LEU A 384 -15.84 -14.13 9.52
C LEU A 384 -16.22 -13.89 8.04
N SER A 385 -16.50 -14.94 7.27
CA SER A 385 -16.94 -14.79 5.88
C SER A 385 -18.38 -14.27 5.75
N LYS A 386 -19.16 -14.21 6.84
CA LYS A 386 -20.51 -13.64 6.80
C LYS A 386 -20.42 -12.12 6.89
N THR A 387 -20.72 -11.42 5.80
CA THR A 387 -20.77 -9.96 5.80
C THR A 387 -22.19 -9.43 5.94
N SER A 388 -22.29 -8.30 6.64
CA SER A 388 -23.49 -7.49 6.84
C SER A 388 -23.43 -6.15 6.13
N ASP A 389 -22.33 -5.87 5.42
CA ASP A 389 -22.07 -4.60 4.74
C ASP A 389 -21.50 -4.85 3.33
N ASP A 390 -21.99 -4.09 2.35
CA ASP A 390 -21.62 -4.21 0.94
C ASP A 390 -20.13 -3.87 0.70
N ASN A 391 -19.54 -3.00 1.52
CA ASN A 391 -18.14 -2.57 1.41
C ASN A 391 -17.13 -3.68 1.77
N PHE A 392 -17.61 -4.78 2.38
CA PHE A 392 -16.80 -5.95 2.72
C PHE A 392 -17.04 -7.14 1.78
N LEU A 393 -17.53 -6.89 0.56
CA LEU A 393 -17.75 -7.89 -0.48
C LEU A 393 -16.69 -7.79 -1.58
N LEU A 394 -16.25 -8.95 -2.08
CA LEU A 394 -15.41 -9.03 -3.28
C LEU A 394 -16.23 -8.79 -4.56
N GLY A 395 -17.53 -9.08 -4.55
CA GLY A 395 -18.39 -8.98 -5.73
C GLY A 395 -18.40 -7.59 -6.37
N PRO A 396 -18.65 -6.50 -5.61
CA PRO A 396 -18.64 -5.14 -6.15
C PRO A 396 -17.32 -4.80 -6.85
N TRP A 397 -16.18 -5.07 -6.21
CA TRP A 397 -14.85 -4.86 -6.81
C TRP A 397 -14.68 -5.54 -8.18
N LEU A 398 -15.12 -6.79 -8.29
CA LEU A 398 -14.99 -7.55 -9.55
C LEU A 398 -16.02 -7.09 -10.60
N GLU A 399 -17.26 -6.77 -10.20
CA GLU A 399 -18.27 -6.29 -11.15
C GLU A 399 -17.95 -4.88 -11.66
N ASP A 400 -17.41 -4.00 -10.80
CA ASP A 400 -16.97 -2.66 -11.18
C ASP A 400 -15.84 -2.75 -12.22
N ALA A 401 -14.82 -3.59 -11.99
CA ALA A 401 -13.76 -3.81 -12.96
C ALA A 401 -14.30 -4.34 -14.31
N LYS A 402 -15.26 -5.26 -14.28
CA LYS A 402 -15.87 -5.81 -15.50
C LYS A 402 -16.76 -4.80 -16.23
N SER A 403 -17.39 -3.88 -15.50
CA SER A 403 -18.27 -2.86 -16.07
C SER A 403 -17.53 -1.87 -16.97
N LEU A 404 -16.22 -1.69 -16.77
CA LEU A 404 -15.36 -0.84 -17.58
C LEU A 404 -15.05 -1.42 -18.97
N ALA A 405 -15.26 -2.72 -19.17
CA ALA A 405 -14.90 -3.41 -20.41
C ALA A 405 -15.90 -3.15 -21.54
N ARG A 406 -15.40 -2.99 -22.77
CA ARG A 406 -16.23 -2.88 -23.99
C ARG A 406 -16.36 -4.20 -24.74
N THR A 407 -15.48 -5.15 -24.46
CA THR A 407 -15.46 -6.48 -25.08
C THR A 407 -15.34 -7.59 -24.04
N GLU A 408 -15.74 -8.81 -24.40
CA GLU A 408 -15.60 -9.96 -23.49
C GLU A 408 -14.14 -10.32 -23.19
N ASN A 409 -13.19 -10.00 -24.09
CA ASN A 409 -11.77 -10.19 -23.83
C ASN A 409 -11.25 -9.17 -22.80
N GLU A 410 -11.64 -7.90 -22.93
CA GLU A 410 -11.34 -6.89 -21.91
C GLU A 410 -12.00 -7.25 -20.58
N ARG A 411 -13.25 -7.75 -20.60
CA ARG A 411 -13.97 -8.15 -19.38
C ARG A 411 -13.21 -9.20 -18.60
N LYS A 412 -12.69 -10.23 -19.28
CA LYS A 412 -11.82 -11.26 -18.69
C LYS A 412 -10.51 -10.67 -18.18
N GLN A 413 -9.88 -9.79 -18.95
CA GLN A 413 -8.62 -9.16 -18.56
C GLN A 413 -8.77 -8.26 -17.33
N TYR A 414 -9.86 -7.48 -17.25
CA TYR A 414 -10.13 -6.57 -16.15
C TYR A 414 -10.50 -7.33 -14.87
N GLU A 415 -11.27 -8.41 -14.98
CA GLU A 415 -11.50 -9.32 -13.85
C GLU A 415 -10.19 -9.96 -13.37
N TRP A 416 -9.35 -10.44 -14.28
CA TRP A 416 -8.04 -10.99 -13.94
C TRP A 416 -7.12 -9.95 -13.28
N ASN A 417 -7.12 -8.69 -13.78
CA ASN A 417 -6.37 -7.58 -13.18
C ASN A 417 -6.87 -7.32 -11.74
N ALA A 418 -8.19 -7.20 -11.56
CA ALA A 418 -8.81 -6.92 -10.27
C ALA A 418 -8.54 -8.03 -9.24
N ARG A 419 -8.57 -9.30 -9.66
CA ARG A 419 -8.19 -10.45 -8.82
C ARG A 419 -6.71 -10.45 -8.49
N THR A 420 -5.87 -10.18 -9.49
CA THR A 420 -4.41 -10.21 -9.34
C THR A 420 -3.92 -9.11 -8.41
N GLN A 421 -4.45 -7.89 -8.55
CA GLN A 421 -4.04 -6.74 -7.74
C GLN A 421 -4.17 -6.99 -6.23
N VAL A 422 -5.26 -7.63 -5.78
CA VAL A 422 -5.52 -7.91 -4.36
C VAL A 422 -4.95 -9.26 -3.87
N THR A 423 -4.15 -9.94 -4.70
CA THR A 423 -3.54 -11.25 -4.39
C THR A 423 -2.05 -11.29 -4.78
N MET A 424 -1.67 -11.92 -5.89
CA MET A 424 -0.26 -12.09 -6.29
C MET A 424 0.41 -10.81 -6.79
N TRP A 425 -0.36 -9.79 -7.19
CA TRP A 425 0.09 -8.49 -7.68
C TRP A 425 0.79 -8.51 -9.05
N TYR A 426 1.86 -9.31 -9.24
CA TYR A 426 2.56 -9.49 -10.52
C TYR A 426 2.88 -10.97 -10.79
N ASP A 427 3.77 -11.24 -11.74
CA ASP A 427 4.22 -12.58 -12.14
C ASP A 427 4.78 -13.43 -10.99
N ASN A 428 4.86 -14.73 -11.26
CA ASN A 428 5.42 -15.75 -10.38
C ASN A 428 5.98 -16.90 -11.21
N THR A 429 6.70 -17.81 -10.55
CA THR A 429 7.12 -19.09 -11.13
C THR A 429 6.43 -20.24 -10.41
N LYS A 430 6.73 -21.49 -10.80
CA LYS A 430 6.19 -22.67 -10.12
C LYS A 430 6.54 -22.75 -8.63
N THR A 431 7.60 -22.09 -8.19
CA THR A 431 8.11 -22.21 -6.81
C THR A 431 8.43 -20.86 -6.17
N GLU A 432 8.34 -19.76 -6.91
CA GLU A 432 8.66 -18.42 -6.42
C GLU A 432 7.47 -17.51 -6.65
N GLN A 433 6.96 -16.95 -5.55
CA GLN A 433 5.89 -15.98 -5.55
C GLN A 433 6.39 -14.57 -5.87
N SER A 434 5.46 -13.69 -6.25
CA SER A 434 5.70 -12.26 -6.32
C SER A 434 6.21 -11.72 -4.97
N LYS A 435 7.08 -10.71 -5.00
CA LYS A 435 7.52 -10.02 -3.76
C LYS A 435 6.43 -9.11 -3.19
N LEU A 436 5.40 -8.81 -3.98
CA LEU A 436 4.22 -8.03 -3.58
C LEU A 436 2.98 -8.91 -3.42
N HIS A 437 3.14 -10.23 -3.29
CA HIS A 437 2.02 -11.10 -2.94
C HIS A 437 1.37 -10.61 -1.63
N ASP A 438 0.04 -10.57 -1.62
CA ASP A 438 -0.79 -10.10 -0.52
C ASP A 438 -0.50 -8.64 -0.06
N TYR A 439 0.27 -7.84 -0.84
CA TYR A 439 0.55 -6.44 -0.52
C TYR A 439 -0.73 -5.61 -0.37
N ALA A 440 -1.66 -5.78 -1.32
CA ALA A 440 -2.96 -5.10 -1.34
C ALA A 440 -4.09 -6.01 -0.85
N ASN A 441 -3.84 -6.80 0.20
CA ASN A 441 -4.82 -7.73 0.75
C ASN A 441 -6.10 -7.03 1.21
N LYS A 442 -7.20 -7.78 1.26
CA LYS A 442 -8.53 -7.28 1.67
C LYS A 442 -9.24 -8.29 2.55
N PHE A 443 -9.90 -7.82 3.60
CA PHE A 443 -10.82 -8.63 4.41
C PHE A 443 -12.23 -8.72 3.82
N TRP A 444 -12.31 -9.06 2.53
CA TRP A 444 -13.58 -9.23 1.84
C TRP A 444 -14.12 -10.65 1.96
N SER A 445 -15.41 -10.81 2.25
CA SER A 445 -16.08 -12.10 2.44
C SER A 445 -15.77 -13.13 1.34
N GLY A 446 -15.89 -12.73 0.07
CA GLY A 446 -15.61 -13.60 -1.07
C GLY A 446 -14.14 -13.99 -1.19
N LEU A 447 -13.23 -13.06 -0.93
CA LEU A 447 -11.79 -13.29 -0.99
C LEU A 447 -11.33 -14.16 0.18
N LEU A 448 -11.78 -13.87 1.40
CA LEU A 448 -11.55 -14.67 2.60
C LEU A 448 -11.99 -16.12 2.38
N LYS A 449 -13.21 -16.33 1.91
CA LYS A 449 -13.78 -17.67 1.73
C LYS A 449 -13.12 -18.46 0.61
N SER A 450 -12.82 -17.80 -0.51
CA SER A 450 -12.43 -18.50 -1.73
C SER A 450 -10.94 -18.43 -2.05
N TYR A 451 -10.15 -17.67 -1.29
CA TYR A 451 -8.70 -17.52 -1.51
C TYR A 451 -7.90 -17.78 -0.24
N TYR A 452 -8.13 -17.01 0.83
CA TYR A 452 -7.35 -17.11 2.06
C TYR A 452 -7.63 -18.38 2.86
N LEU A 453 -8.91 -18.73 3.09
CA LEU A 453 -9.28 -19.93 3.84
C LEU A 453 -8.75 -21.23 3.20
N PRO A 454 -8.88 -21.45 1.87
CA PRO A 454 -8.31 -22.63 1.24
C PRO A 454 -6.78 -22.69 1.34
N ARG A 455 -6.08 -21.54 1.21
CA ARG A 455 -4.63 -21.45 1.46
C ARG A 455 -4.30 -21.86 2.89
N ALA A 456 -4.99 -21.29 3.87
CA ALA A 456 -4.85 -21.62 5.30
C ALA A 456 -5.06 -23.12 5.56
N SER A 457 -6.15 -23.66 5.04
CA SER A 457 -6.52 -25.06 5.22
C SER A 457 -5.44 -25.99 4.65
N LYS A 458 -4.91 -25.70 3.46
CA LYS A 458 -3.83 -26.49 2.86
C LYS A 458 -2.54 -26.40 3.69
N TYR A 459 -2.17 -25.19 4.14
CA TYR A 459 -1.00 -24.96 4.98
C TYR A 459 -1.07 -25.74 6.30
N PHE A 460 -2.16 -25.57 7.05
CA PHE A 460 -2.34 -26.22 8.35
C PHE A 460 -2.53 -27.73 8.26
N SER A 461 -3.13 -28.24 7.17
CA SER A 461 -3.19 -29.68 6.91
C SER A 461 -1.79 -30.29 6.74
N ARG A 462 -0.90 -29.59 6.01
CA ARG A 462 0.49 -30.01 5.83
C ARG A 462 1.27 -29.96 7.15
N LEU A 463 1.08 -28.92 7.96
CA LEU A 463 1.69 -28.82 9.30
C LEU A 463 1.21 -29.93 10.23
N THR A 464 -0.10 -30.19 10.27
CA THR A 464 -0.70 -31.24 11.10
C THR A 464 -0.17 -32.61 10.71
N LYS A 465 -0.10 -32.90 9.40
CA LYS A 465 0.50 -34.14 8.89
C LYS A 465 1.97 -34.27 9.29
N GLY A 466 2.76 -33.20 9.15
CA GLY A 466 4.16 -33.17 9.59
C GLY A 466 4.32 -33.47 11.09
N LEU A 467 3.47 -32.88 11.94
CA LEU A 467 3.45 -33.13 13.39
C LEU A 467 3.06 -34.57 13.74
N GLN A 468 2.08 -35.15 13.04
CA GLN A 468 1.62 -36.52 13.29
C GLN A 468 2.60 -37.59 12.79
N GLU A 469 3.20 -37.36 11.62
CA GLU A 469 4.10 -38.31 10.96
C GLU A 469 5.57 -38.08 11.30
N ASN A 470 5.87 -37.09 12.14
CA ASN A 470 7.23 -36.65 12.48
C ASN A 470 8.08 -36.33 11.24
N GLN A 471 7.47 -35.64 10.27
CA GLN A 471 8.11 -35.22 9.02
C GLN A 471 8.35 -33.70 9.01
N SER A 472 9.42 -33.28 8.34
CA SER A 472 9.69 -31.87 8.11
C SER A 472 8.70 -31.25 7.13
N PHE A 473 8.41 -29.96 7.31
CA PHE A 473 7.57 -29.20 6.39
C PHE A 473 8.25 -29.06 5.02
N GLN A 474 7.62 -29.62 3.99
CA GLN A 474 8.07 -29.59 2.60
C GLN A 474 7.72 -28.24 1.95
N LEU A 475 8.57 -27.23 2.16
CA LEU A 475 8.33 -25.84 1.76
C LEU A 475 8.15 -25.68 0.23
N GLU A 476 8.97 -26.37 -0.57
CA GLU A 476 8.87 -26.26 -2.04
C GLU A 476 7.56 -26.84 -2.58
N GLU A 477 7.09 -27.95 -2.01
CA GLU A 477 5.81 -28.56 -2.38
C GLU A 477 4.62 -27.71 -1.92
N TRP A 478 4.74 -27.06 -0.75
CA TRP A 478 3.78 -26.03 -0.34
C TRP A 478 3.72 -24.91 -1.38
N ARG A 479 4.88 -24.35 -1.78
CA ARG A 479 4.98 -23.28 -2.79
C ARG A 479 4.33 -23.65 -4.11
N LYS A 480 4.65 -24.83 -4.64
CA LYS A 480 4.02 -25.34 -5.88
C LYS A 480 2.50 -25.35 -5.80
N ASP A 481 1.96 -25.87 -4.70
CA ASP A 481 0.52 -26.02 -4.53
C ASP A 481 -0.21 -24.68 -4.42
N TRP A 482 0.26 -23.78 -3.56
CA TRP A 482 -0.48 -22.56 -3.26
C TRP A 482 -0.30 -21.50 -4.35
N ILE A 483 0.85 -21.46 -5.03
CA ILE A 483 1.05 -20.59 -6.19
C ILE A 483 0.18 -21.04 -7.36
N ALA A 484 0.16 -22.34 -7.67
CA ALA A 484 -0.71 -22.89 -8.72
C ALA A 484 -2.19 -22.60 -8.43
N TYR A 485 -2.60 -22.79 -7.17
CA TYR A 485 -3.95 -22.44 -6.72
C TYR A 485 -4.26 -20.95 -6.87
N SER A 486 -3.30 -20.06 -6.58
CA SER A 486 -3.50 -18.63 -6.74
C SER A 486 -3.69 -18.23 -8.20
N ASN A 487 -2.87 -18.79 -9.10
CA ASN A 487 -3.00 -18.55 -10.54
C ASN A 487 -4.33 -19.07 -11.11
N GLU A 488 -4.81 -20.21 -10.61
CA GLU A 488 -6.13 -20.74 -10.95
C GLU A 488 -7.25 -19.81 -10.47
N TRP A 489 -7.20 -19.36 -9.22
CA TRP A 489 -8.18 -18.44 -8.64
C TRP A 489 -8.25 -17.10 -9.38
N GLN A 490 -7.10 -16.54 -9.77
CA GLN A 490 -7.02 -15.30 -10.53
C GLN A 490 -7.61 -15.43 -11.94
N SER A 491 -7.48 -16.61 -12.55
CA SER A 491 -8.05 -16.94 -13.85
C SER A 491 -9.52 -17.38 -13.77
N GLY A 492 -10.05 -17.50 -12.55
CA GLY A 492 -11.42 -17.91 -12.24
C GLY A 492 -12.48 -16.93 -12.73
N LYS A 493 -13.72 -17.40 -12.75
CA LYS A 493 -14.92 -16.64 -13.18
C LYS A 493 -16.10 -16.82 -12.24
N GLU A 494 -15.80 -17.29 -11.04
CA GLU A 494 -16.77 -17.50 -9.98
C GLU A 494 -17.45 -16.18 -9.66
N LEU A 495 -18.77 -16.24 -9.52
CA LEU A 495 -19.57 -15.08 -9.13
C LEU A 495 -19.57 -14.94 -7.61
N TYR A 496 -19.48 -13.69 -7.15
CA TYR A 496 -19.55 -13.35 -5.74
C TYR A 496 -20.73 -12.43 -5.47
N ALA A 497 -21.25 -12.47 -4.25
CA ALA A 497 -22.36 -11.61 -3.86
C ALA A 497 -21.96 -10.13 -3.98
N VAL A 498 -22.85 -9.32 -4.55
CA VAL A 498 -22.74 -7.85 -4.65
C VAL A 498 -23.59 -7.11 -3.62
N LYS A 499 -24.38 -7.86 -2.84
CA LYS A 499 -25.21 -7.35 -1.75
C LYS A 499 -25.06 -8.21 -0.49
N ALA A 500 -24.88 -7.55 0.64
CA ALA A 500 -24.78 -8.17 1.94
C ALA A 500 -26.17 -8.59 2.43
N THR A 501 -26.20 -9.64 3.25
CA THR A 501 -27.44 -10.22 3.79
C THR A 501 -27.36 -10.52 5.28
N GLY A 502 -26.20 -10.31 5.91
CA GLY A 502 -25.97 -10.55 7.33
C GLY A 502 -26.53 -9.44 8.22
N ASP A 503 -26.89 -9.78 9.45
CA ASP A 503 -27.14 -8.83 10.54
C ASP A 503 -25.86 -8.68 11.36
N ALA A 504 -25.33 -7.47 11.37
CA ALA A 504 -24.04 -7.14 11.96
C ALA A 504 -24.00 -7.36 13.49
N LEU A 505 -25.08 -7.00 14.18
CA LEU A 505 -25.22 -7.18 15.63
C LEU A 505 -25.38 -8.66 15.99
N ALA A 506 -26.18 -9.40 15.21
CA ALA A 506 -26.39 -10.82 15.44
C ALA A 506 -25.09 -11.62 15.21
N ILE A 507 -24.34 -11.30 14.15
CA ILE A 507 -23.07 -11.94 13.83
C ILE A 507 -22.04 -11.64 14.93
N SER A 508 -21.83 -10.36 15.29
CA SER A 508 -20.86 -9.97 16.32
C SER A 508 -21.19 -10.58 17.68
N SER A 509 -22.46 -10.59 18.08
CA SER A 509 -22.92 -11.23 19.33
C SER A 509 -22.67 -12.74 19.32
N SER A 510 -22.92 -13.42 18.20
CA SER A 510 -22.66 -14.85 18.06
C SER A 510 -21.16 -15.16 18.12
N LEU A 511 -20.33 -14.35 17.48
CA LEU A 511 -18.87 -14.49 17.50
C LEU A 511 -18.33 -14.25 18.92
N PHE A 512 -18.79 -13.19 19.58
CA PHE A 512 -18.43 -12.90 20.97
C PHE A 512 -18.74 -14.10 21.88
N LYS A 513 -19.96 -14.62 21.81
CA LYS A 513 -20.38 -15.77 22.62
C LYS A 513 -19.62 -17.05 22.28
N LYS A 514 -19.23 -17.25 21.02
CA LYS A 514 -18.55 -18.49 20.61
C LYS A 514 -17.08 -18.50 21.01
N TYR A 515 -16.42 -17.35 20.97
CA TYR A 515 -14.96 -17.25 21.09
C TYR A 515 -14.48 -16.61 22.41
N PHE A 516 -15.33 -15.89 23.13
CA PHE A 516 -14.94 -15.10 24.31
C PHE A 516 -15.79 -15.31 25.57
N SER A 517 -16.91 -16.04 25.48
CA SER A 517 -17.68 -16.50 26.65
C SER A 517 -17.53 -18.00 26.83
#